data_AF-A0A969QPB5-F1
#
_entry.id   AF-A0A969QPB5-F1
#
_cell.length_a   1.000
_cell.length_b   1.000
_cell.length_c   1.000
_cell.angle_alpha   90.00
_cell.angle_beta   90.00
_cell.angle_gamma   90.00
#
_symmetry.space_group_name_H-M   'P 1'
#
loop_
_entity.id
_entity.type
_entity.pdbx_description
1 polymer ?
#
loop_
_entity_poly.entity_id
_entity_poly.type
_entity_poly.pdbx_seq_one_letter_code
_entity_poly.pdbx_strand_id
1 'polypeptide(L)'
;MSGSFPLSKPSVGMSVDRPLLIANQELMGEQRGEQAIAKSSNSFVRASSSLVRAAGISKRRFKGKLESSDGVDSSADTSEFDPNAQNSYVDNFTLKQLKLGQRVEVTVTSRQFNPVIKLVNDRTRRSVLYGDNIGSTDPNSTFFNKNSRLTFTVQRRAKYSIKVSSLSARESGNYQIKFRFVNAQPASDFNFFYGSGLVNAAAAVSQAIAQPVFPDATNLGGTLTRLDVVQAPEVWAQGFTGQGITIAIIDDGVDYSHSALRNNIWNNAREIANNGIDDDRNGFIDDSLGWNFVDDNNDPNDRSLDGHGTHVAGIAAANGDEVKGVAFNSKIMPIKVLDNDGGSDLNIAKGIQYAVNNGAKVINMSLGGEGSLLAPELIEALQLAKRSGVTVVIASGNERQSGGALQPGNPARFAAVQDLGIAVGAVDDRRFLFEDSNPAGEQRSNFFVAPGVSVRSTLPSERYGLLSGTSMAAPHVAGVVALMLSANPSLTVDQIEDILTGTAGQDVRLTP
;
A
#
# COMPACT_ATOMS: atom_id res chain seq x y z
N MET A 1 -57.25 -28.14 20.12
CA MET A 1 -56.60 -29.17 19.26
C MET A 1 -55.14 -28.72 19.14
N SER A 2 -54.10 -29.35 19.70
CA SER A 2 -53.62 -30.77 19.64
C SER A 2 -53.21 -31.17 18.23
N GLY A 3 -51.99 -31.66 17.93
CA GLY A 3 -50.75 -31.94 18.71
C GLY A 3 -49.65 -32.40 17.72
N SER A 4 -48.42 -32.85 18.00
CA SER A 4 -47.49 -32.90 19.15
C SER A 4 -46.69 -34.23 19.16
N PHE A 5 -45.54 -34.29 18.46
CA PHE A 5 -44.41 -35.27 18.69
C PHE A 5 -44.74 -36.79 18.48
N PRO A 6 -43.83 -37.81 18.66
CA PRO A 6 -42.47 -37.80 19.26
C PRO A 6 -41.34 -38.62 18.53
N LEU A 7 -40.21 -38.76 19.25
CA LEU A 7 -38.93 -39.41 18.91
C LEU A 7 -38.94 -40.96 18.89
N SER A 8 -37.83 -41.57 18.42
CA SER A 8 -37.14 -42.65 19.19
C SER A 8 -35.67 -42.94 18.76
N LYS A 9 -34.83 -43.34 19.73
CA LYS A 9 -33.58 -44.15 19.61
C LYS A 9 -33.73 -45.40 20.52
N PRO A 10 -32.93 -46.47 20.33
CA PRO A 10 -32.01 -46.96 21.40
C PRO A 10 -30.65 -47.50 20.84
N SER A 11 -29.45 -47.39 21.49
CA SER A 11 -28.80 -48.23 22.55
C SER A 11 -28.62 -49.72 22.19
N VAL A 12 -27.50 -50.46 22.37
CA VAL A 12 -26.29 -50.48 23.28
C VAL A 12 -25.10 -51.10 22.48
N GLY A 13 -23.78 -51.11 22.80
CA GLY A 13 -22.90 -50.55 23.86
C GLY A 13 -21.75 -51.53 24.26
N MET A 14 -20.75 -51.08 25.07
CA MET A 14 -19.53 -51.81 25.56
C MET A 14 -18.42 -52.11 24.52
N SER A 15 -17.11 -51.86 24.73
CA SER A 15 -16.10 -52.36 25.73
C SER A 15 -15.57 -53.77 25.36
N VAL A 16 -14.27 -54.12 25.38
CA VAL A 16 -13.07 -53.57 26.09
C VAL A 16 -11.74 -53.79 25.28
N ASP A 17 -10.64 -53.21 25.78
CA ASP A 17 -9.23 -53.69 25.74
C ASP A 17 -8.29 -53.58 24.50
N ARG A 18 -6.99 -53.59 24.85
CA ARG A 18 -5.75 -53.65 24.03
C ARG A 18 -4.88 -54.81 24.60
N PRO A 19 -3.56 -54.97 24.28
CA PRO A 19 -2.76 -54.68 23.08
C PRO A 19 -2.04 -55.95 22.55
N LEU A 20 -1.15 -55.80 21.54
CA LEU A 20 0.18 -56.44 21.31
C LEU A 20 0.51 -56.31 19.80
N LEU A 21 1.62 -55.70 19.37
CA LEU A 21 3.00 -56.21 19.31
C LEU A 21 3.16 -57.57 18.60
N ILE A 22 3.76 -57.54 17.41
CA ILE A 22 4.95 -58.31 16.95
C ILE A 22 5.38 -57.74 15.59
N ALA A 23 6.61 -58.01 15.13
CA ALA A 23 7.26 -57.35 13.99
C ALA A 23 7.94 -58.36 13.02
N ASN A 24 8.57 -57.80 11.98
CA ASN A 24 9.61 -58.35 11.09
C ASN A 24 9.23 -59.18 9.84
N GLN A 25 9.87 -58.79 8.72
CA GLN A 25 10.47 -59.61 7.64
C GLN A 25 9.49 -60.43 6.73
N GLU A 26 9.75 -60.71 5.44
CA GLU A 26 10.87 -60.32 4.55
C GLU A 26 10.54 -60.37 3.02
N LEU A 27 11.21 -59.47 2.26
CA LEU A 27 11.87 -59.63 0.93
C LEU A 27 11.33 -60.49 -0.26
N MET A 28 11.38 -59.84 -1.46
CA MET A 28 11.74 -60.35 -2.83
C MET A 28 10.68 -60.95 -3.80
N GLY A 29 10.95 -60.78 -5.11
CA GLY A 29 10.20 -61.32 -6.28
C GLY A 29 9.58 -60.25 -7.21
N GLU A 30 10.34 -59.50 -8.03
CA GLU A 30 10.88 -59.82 -9.39
C GLU A 30 9.90 -59.76 -10.60
N GLN A 31 10.13 -58.73 -11.44
CA GLN A 31 10.07 -58.64 -12.93
C GLN A 31 8.97 -59.32 -13.78
N ARG A 32 8.35 -58.52 -14.68
CA ARG A 32 8.42 -58.64 -16.17
C ARG A 32 7.64 -57.51 -16.87
N GLY A 33 8.00 -57.15 -18.11
CA GLY A 33 7.24 -56.19 -18.95
C GLY A 33 8.08 -55.25 -19.82
N GLU A 34 8.45 -55.75 -21.01
CA GLU A 34 8.86 -55.12 -22.29
C GLU A 34 8.79 -53.56 -22.43
N GLN A 35 9.83 -52.86 -22.91
CA GLN A 35 10.30 -52.72 -24.32
C GLN A 35 9.28 -52.01 -25.27
N ALA A 36 9.64 -51.09 -26.18
CA ALA A 36 10.96 -50.78 -26.76
C ALA A 36 11.13 -49.32 -27.30
N ILE A 37 12.39 -48.85 -27.28
CA ILE A 37 13.08 -47.95 -28.26
C ILE A 37 12.49 -46.54 -28.57
N ALA A 38 13.19 -45.51 -28.10
CA ALA A 38 13.40 -44.23 -28.80
C ALA A 38 14.89 -43.81 -28.65
N LYS A 39 15.43 -43.01 -29.60
CA LYS A 39 16.88 -42.91 -29.85
C LYS A 39 17.66 -41.90 -28.99
N SER A 40 18.95 -42.22 -28.82
CA SER A 40 20.11 -41.30 -28.75
C SER A 40 20.18 -40.19 -27.68
N SER A 41 20.92 -40.48 -26.61
CA SER A 41 22.06 -39.68 -26.12
C SER A 41 21.96 -38.13 -26.12
N ASN A 42 21.76 -37.54 -24.94
CA ASN A 42 22.92 -37.17 -24.13
C ASN A 42 22.53 -36.87 -22.67
N SER A 43 23.40 -37.26 -21.75
CA SER A 43 23.32 -36.86 -20.35
C SER A 43 23.80 -35.42 -20.17
N PHE A 44 22.91 -34.50 -19.85
CA PHE A 44 23.31 -33.24 -19.21
C PHE A 44 23.19 -33.35 -17.68
N VAL A 45 24.18 -32.78 -16.98
CA VAL A 45 24.57 -33.21 -15.65
C VAL A 45 24.46 -32.06 -14.66
N ARG A 46 23.81 -32.34 -13.52
CA ARG A 46 23.78 -31.53 -12.28
C ARG A 46 23.24 -30.11 -12.41
N ALA A 47 22.09 -29.88 -11.79
CA ALA A 47 21.88 -28.63 -11.06
C ALA A 47 23.06 -28.41 -10.08
N SER A 48 23.68 -27.23 -10.10
CA SER A 48 24.76 -26.90 -9.16
C SER A 48 24.22 -26.81 -7.73
N SER A 49 24.90 -27.48 -6.80
CA SER A 49 24.33 -27.81 -5.49
C SER A 49 24.34 -26.65 -4.50
N SER A 50 23.18 -26.00 -4.32
CA SER A 50 22.61 -25.56 -3.04
C SER A 50 23.60 -25.26 -1.88
N LEU A 51 24.44 -24.24 -2.03
CA LEU A 51 25.29 -23.72 -0.94
C LEU A 51 24.48 -22.86 0.04
N VAL A 52 23.62 -23.49 0.85
CA VAL A 52 22.90 -22.79 1.94
C VAL A 52 23.89 -22.43 3.06
N ARG A 53 24.37 -21.18 3.08
CA ARG A 53 25.36 -20.70 4.03
C ARG A 53 24.69 -20.12 5.27
N ALA A 54 24.76 -20.84 6.39
CA ALA A 54 24.23 -20.34 7.66
C ALA A 54 25.04 -19.12 8.17
N ALA A 55 24.44 -17.94 8.14
CA ALA A 55 25.08 -16.70 8.56
C ALA A 55 24.88 -16.45 10.06
N GLY A 56 25.95 -16.68 10.84
CA GLY A 56 26.09 -16.13 12.18
C GLY A 56 26.59 -14.69 12.11
N ILE A 57 25.77 -13.72 12.54
CA ILE A 57 26.05 -12.27 12.37
C ILE A 57 27.23 -11.79 13.25
N SER A 58 27.72 -12.64 14.16
CA SER A 58 29.03 -12.48 14.80
C SER A 58 30.18 -12.30 13.79
N LYS A 59 30.08 -12.84 12.57
CA LYS A 59 30.95 -12.50 11.45
C LYS A 59 30.31 -11.42 10.57
N ARG A 60 30.82 -10.18 10.66
CA ARG A 60 30.26 -8.99 9.98
C ARG A 60 30.53 -8.89 8.46
N ARG A 61 31.27 -9.83 7.86
CA ARG A 61 31.56 -9.86 6.40
C ARG A 61 31.62 -11.29 5.88
N PHE A 62 31.15 -11.49 4.65
CA PHE A 62 31.22 -12.74 3.90
C PHE A 62 31.65 -12.47 2.44
N LYS A 63 32.23 -13.48 1.77
CA LYS A 63 32.52 -13.47 0.33
C LYS A 63 31.71 -14.57 -0.35
N GLY A 64 31.16 -14.28 -1.53
CA GLY A 64 30.51 -15.25 -2.41
C GLY A 64 30.90 -15.02 -3.86
N LYS A 65 30.47 -15.94 -4.73
CA LYS A 65 30.70 -15.91 -6.17
C LYS A 65 29.38 -16.27 -6.86
N LEU A 66 28.87 -15.36 -7.66
CA LEU A 66 27.81 -15.63 -8.63
C LEU A 66 28.46 -16.33 -9.83
N GLU A 67 27.92 -17.45 -10.26
CA GLU A 67 28.42 -18.23 -11.40
C GLU A 67 27.35 -18.27 -12.49
N SER A 68 27.73 -17.96 -13.73
CA SER A 68 26.87 -18.13 -14.90
C SER A 68 26.76 -19.62 -15.26
N SER A 69 25.57 -20.06 -15.67
CA SER A 69 25.36 -21.40 -16.22
C SER A 69 25.64 -21.44 -17.71
N ASP A 70 26.52 -22.33 -18.14
CA ASP A 70 26.73 -22.62 -19.56
C ASP A 70 25.43 -23.17 -20.17
N GLY A 71 24.91 -22.55 -21.24
CA GLY A 71 23.77 -23.07 -22.01
C GLY A 71 22.53 -22.18 -22.15
N VAL A 72 22.55 -20.90 -21.74
CA VAL A 72 21.48 -19.96 -22.14
C VAL A 72 21.70 -19.54 -23.59
N ASP A 73 20.74 -19.82 -24.48
CA ASP A 73 20.83 -19.43 -25.89
C ASP A 73 20.83 -17.90 -26.05
N SER A 74 21.60 -17.43 -27.04
CA SER A 74 21.91 -16.02 -27.30
C SER A 74 20.78 -15.22 -27.95
N SER A 75 19.60 -15.84 -28.13
CA SER A 75 18.46 -15.35 -28.90
C SER A 75 17.36 -14.64 -28.08
N ALA A 76 17.36 -14.78 -26.75
CA ALA A 76 16.40 -14.11 -25.88
C ALA A 76 16.76 -12.63 -25.65
N ASP A 77 16.00 -11.73 -26.25
CA ASP A 77 15.99 -10.31 -25.89
C ASP A 77 15.46 -10.14 -24.46
N THR A 78 16.20 -9.38 -23.66
CA THR A 78 15.93 -9.10 -22.24
C THR A 78 16.47 -7.72 -21.91
N SER A 79 15.93 -6.73 -22.61
CA SER A 79 16.11 -5.31 -22.35
C SER A 79 15.25 -4.80 -21.17
N GLU A 80 14.26 -5.58 -20.72
CA GLU A 80 13.44 -5.31 -19.54
C GLU A 80 13.99 -5.94 -18.24
N PHE A 81 13.66 -5.28 -17.13
CA PHE A 81 13.94 -5.72 -15.75
C PHE A 81 12.82 -6.64 -15.24
N ASP A 82 13.08 -7.94 -15.15
CA ASP A 82 12.17 -8.90 -14.51
C ASP A 82 12.68 -9.30 -13.10
N PRO A 83 12.10 -8.78 -11.99
CA PRO A 83 12.48 -9.12 -10.62
C PRO A 83 12.04 -10.53 -10.16
N ASN A 84 11.35 -11.27 -11.03
CA ASN A 84 10.89 -12.64 -10.84
C ASN A 84 11.59 -13.66 -11.77
N ALA A 85 12.51 -13.20 -12.64
CA ALA A 85 13.20 -14.02 -13.63
C ALA A 85 13.85 -15.28 -13.03
N GLN A 86 13.46 -16.45 -13.55
CA GLN A 86 13.94 -17.75 -13.04
C GLN A 86 15.46 -17.95 -13.24
N ASN A 87 16.11 -17.15 -14.08
CA ASN A 87 17.53 -17.23 -14.41
C ASN A 87 18.46 -16.45 -13.46
N SER A 88 17.97 -16.06 -12.27
CA SER A 88 18.78 -15.42 -11.22
C SER A 88 19.41 -16.46 -10.27
N TYR A 89 20.73 -16.62 -10.28
CA TYR A 89 21.43 -17.49 -9.33
C TYR A 89 21.29 -16.99 -7.89
N VAL A 90 21.18 -17.90 -6.92
CA VAL A 90 20.82 -17.56 -5.53
C VAL A 90 21.76 -18.19 -4.50
N ASP A 91 22.73 -17.41 -4.04
CA ASP A 91 23.42 -17.66 -2.77
C ASP A 91 22.44 -17.33 -1.62
N ASN A 92 22.15 -18.30 -0.75
CA ASN A 92 21.11 -18.19 0.30
C ASN A 92 21.73 -18.11 1.70
N PHE A 93 21.54 -16.98 2.40
CA PHE A 93 22.06 -16.75 3.75
C PHE A 93 20.97 -16.71 4.81
N THR A 94 20.71 -17.82 5.51
CA THR A 94 19.80 -17.84 6.68
C THR A 94 20.43 -17.05 7.83
N LEU A 95 19.75 -15.99 8.27
CA LEU A 95 20.20 -15.11 9.32
C LEU A 95 19.83 -15.67 10.71
N LYS A 96 20.84 -15.82 11.59
CA LYS A 96 20.68 -16.39 12.94
C LYS A 96 21.08 -15.38 14.03
N GLN A 97 20.59 -15.60 15.25
CA GLN A 97 20.89 -14.82 16.46
C GLN A 97 20.40 -13.35 16.43
N LEU A 98 19.35 -13.09 15.66
CA LEU A 98 18.65 -11.81 15.60
C LEU A 98 17.70 -11.62 16.80
N LYS A 99 17.69 -10.43 17.41
CA LYS A 99 16.73 -10.04 18.45
C LYS A 99 15.54 -9.29 17.84
N LEU A 100 14.34 -9.45 18.41
CA LEU A 100 13.15 -8.66 18.05
C LEU A 100 13.45 -7.15 18.12
N GLY A 101 13.03 -6.39 17.12
CA GLY A 101 13.26 -4.93 17.04
C GLY A 101 14.69 -4.52 16.69
N GLN A 102 15.62 -5.46 16.53
CA GLN A 102 16.98 -5.15 16.10
C GLN A 102 16.98 -4.74 14.61
N ARG A 103 17.62 -3.60 14.29
CA ARG A 103 17.77 -3.13 12.89
C ARG A 103 19.11 -3.58 12.31
N VAL A 104 19.09 -4.04 11.06
CA VAL A 104 20.23 -4.71 10.41
C VAL A 104 20.45 -4.17 9.00
N GLU A 105 21.59 -3.52 8.77
CA GLU A 105 22.08 -3.18 7.43
C GLU A 105 22.77 -4.39 6.80
N VAL A 106 22.38 -4.71 5.57
CA VAL A 106 23.03 -5.64 4.65
C VAL A 106 23.52 -4.84 3.46
N THR A 107 24.83 -4.83 3.22
CA THR A 107 25.41 -4.26 1.99
C THR A 107 25.94 -5.39 1.13
N VAL A 108 25.61 -5.43 -0.16
CA VAL A 108 26.32 -6.24 -1.16
C VAL A 108 27.16 -5.32 -2.02
N THR A 109 28.45 -5.63 -2.14
CA THR A 109 29.38 -4.89 -2.99
C THR A 109 30.02 -5.83 -4.00
N SER A 110 29.94 -5.50 -5.29
CA SER A 110 30.61 -6.22 -6.37
C SER A 110 31.51 -5.25 -7.16
N ARG A 111 32.47 -5.80 -7.91
CA ARG A 111 33.18 -5.05 -8.97
C ARG A 111 32.82 -5.56 -10.37
N GLN A 112 32.20 -6.73 -10.43
CA GLN A 112 32.03 -7.50 -11.67
C GLN A 112 30.61 -7.35 -12.23
N PHE A 113 29.60 -7.26 -11.36
CA PHE A 113 28.17 -7.17 -11.72
C PHE A 113 27.44 -6.13 -10.87
N ASN A 114 26.22 -5.75 -11.25
CA ASN A 114 25.33 -4.91 -10.45
C ASN A 114 24.46 -5.79 -9.53
N PRO A 115 24.72 -5.83 -8.20
CA PRO A 115 24.05 -6.77 -7.31
C PRO A 115 22.64 -6.31 -6.96
N VAL A 116 21.70 -7.25 -6.84
CA VAL A 116 20.37 -7.04 -6.25
C VAL A 116 20.25 -7.87 -4.97
N ILE A 117 19.68 -7.30 -3.91
CA ILE A 117 19.48 -7.98 -2.62
C ILE A 117 17.99 -8.24 -2.44
N LYS A 118 17.59 -9.46 -2.04
CA LYS A 118 16.19 -9.80 -1.73
C LYS A 118 16.11 -10.55 -0.39
N LEU A 119 15.50 -9.93 0.62
CA LEU A 119 15.13 -10.55 1.89
C LEU A 119 13.89 -11.41 1.67
N VAL A 120 13.90 -12.64 2.18
CA VAL A 120 12.82 -13.61 2.04
C VAL A 120 12.45 -14.16 3.40
N ASN A 121 11.15 -14.32 3.67
CA ASN A 121 10.68 -14.97 4.89
C ASN A 121 10.72 -16.49 4.67
N ASP A 122 11.54 -17.21 5.45
CA ASP A 122 11.72 -18.66 5.26
C ASP A 122 10.43 -19.46 5.51
N ARG A 123 9.42 -18.88 6.19
CA ARG A 123 8.12 -19.52 6.44
C ARG A 123 7.16 -19.40 5.25
N THR A 124 7.05 -18.23 4.64
CA THR A 124 6.11 -17.97 3.52
C THR A 124 6.76 -18.09 2.14
N ARG A 125 8.10 -18.10 2.08
CA ARG A 125 8.94 -18.03 0.87
C ARG A 125 8.77 -16.77 0.01
N ARG A 126 7.90 -15.84 0.39
CA ARG A 126 7.67 -14.57 -0.30
C ARG A 126 8.79 -13.55 0.02
N SER A 127 8.96 -12.60 -0.90
CA SER A 127 9.79 -11.41 -0.71
C SER A 127 9.32 -10.63 0.52
N VAL A 128 10.26 -10.00 1.24
CA VAL A 128 9.97 -9.17 2.42
C VAL A 128 10.63 -7.81 2.33
N LEU A 129 11.73 -7.71 1.60
CA LEU A 129 12.51 -6.50 1.35
C LEU A 129 13.44 -6.71 0.14
N TYR A 130 13.73 -5.64 -0.59
CA TYR A 130 14.58 -5.55 -1.77
C TYR A 130 15.56 -4.42 -1.46
N GLY A 131 16.83 -4.63 -1.78
CA GLY A 131 17.85 -3.58 -1.74
C GLY A 131 18.46 -3.44 -3.13
N ASP A 132 18.26 -2.28 -3.73
CA ASP A 132 18.81 -1.90 -5.01
C ASP A 132 19.91 -0.82 -4.87
N ASN A 133 20.21 -0.21 -6.01
CA ASN A 133 21.35 0.66 -6.30
C ASN A 133 21.62 1.70 -5.20
N ILE A 134 22.77 1.62 -4.53
CA ILE A 134 23.24 2.72 -3.67
C ILE A 134 23.63 3.88 -4.59
N GLY A 135 22.69 4.79 -4.82
CA GLY A 135 22.88 5.96 -5.69
C GLY A 135 24.20 6.69 -5.42
N SER A 136 24.82 7.19 -6.49
CA SER A 136 26.02 8.01 -6.38
C SER A 136 25.73 9.25 -5.54
N THR A 137 26.59 9.53 -4.56
CA THR A 137 26.60 10.82 -3.83
C THR A 137 27.44 11.87 -4.58
N ASP A 138 28.06 11.50 -5.69
CA ASP A 138 28.70 12.40 -6.65
C ASP A 138 27.77 12.57 -7.88
N PRO A 139 27.23 13.77 -8.14
CA PRO A 139 26.34 14.03 -9.27
C PRO A 139 27.04 13.99 -10.64
N ASN A 140 28.38 13.90 -10.69
CA ASN A 140 29.15 13.81 -11.94
C ASN A 140 29.58 12.37 -12.29
N SER A 141 29.23 11.36 -11.47
CA SER A 141 29.63 9.98 -11.72
C SER A 141 28.85 9.34 -12.88
N THR A 142 29.50 9.18 -14.03
CA THR A 142 29.00 8.37 -15.16
C THR A 142 29.07 6.85 -14.92
N PHE A 143 29.57 6.41 -13.75
CA PHE A 143 29.61 5.01 -13.38
C PHE A 143 28.41 4.63 -12.50
N PHE A 144 27.58 3.72 -13.02
CA PHE A 144 26.57 3.01 -12.23
C PHE A 144 27.24 2.30 -11.04
N ASN A 145 26.73 2.53 -9.83
CA ASN A 145 27.38 2.11 -8.60
C ASN A 145 27.09 0.62 -8.33
N LYS A 146 28.11 -0.24 -8.43
CA LYS A 146 27.98 -1.72 -8.35
C LYS A 146 27.71 -2.27 -6.94
N ASN A 147 26.87 -1.59 -6.17
CA ASN A 147 26.60 -1.83 -4.77
C ASN A 147 25.12 -1.67 -4.46
N SER A 148 24.58 -2.55 -3.64
CA SER A 148 23.20 -2.47 -3.13
C SER A 148 23.17 -2.54 -1.61
N ARG A 149 22.15 -1.94 -1.01
CA ARG A 149 21.96 -1.87 0.45
C ARG A 149 20.51 -2.18 0.82
N LEU A 150 20.34 -2.85 1.95
CA LEU A 150 19.05 -3.09 2.58
C LEU A 150 19.17 -2.91 4.11
N THR A 151 18.18 -2.33 4.78
CA THR A 151 18.15 -2.13 6.24
C THR A 151 16.82 -2.57 6.88
N PHE A 152 16.68 -3.86 7.15
CA PHE A 152 15.45 -4.41 7.73
C PHE A 152 15.42 -4.33 9.27
N THR A 153 14.21 -4.35 9.84
CA THR A 153 13.99 -4.49 11.29
C THR A 153 13.42 -5.87 11.59
N VAL A 154 13.99 -6.56 12.58
CA VAL A 154 13.64 -7.96 12.89
C VAL A 154 12.25 -8.08 13.50
N GLN A 155 11.33 -8.74 12.80
CA GLN A 155 9.98 -9.04 13.30
C GLN A 155 9.93 -10.29 14.20
N ARG A 156 8.84 -10.42 14.97
CA ARG A 156 8.59 -11.53 15.89
C ARG A 156 8.34 -12.83 15.10
N ARG A 157 9.01 -13.93 15.50
CA ARG A 157 8.93 -15.27 14.87
C ARG A 157 9.39 -15.36 13.40
N ALA A 158 9.85 -14.27 12.78
CA ALA A 158 10.39 -14.31 11.42
C ALA A 158 11.74 -15.06 11.37
N LYS A 159 11.94 -15.82 10.29
CA LYS A 159 13.23 -16.34 9.87
C LYS A 159 13.51 -15.74 8.50
N TYR A 160 14.71 -15.22 8.30
CA TYR A 160 15.06 -14.50 7.08
C TYR A 160 16.20 -15.19 6.34
N SER A 161 16.04 -15.34 5.04
CA SER A 161 17.14 -15.57 4.10
C SER A 161 17.42 -14.28 3.31
N ILE A 162 18.71 -13.97 3.12
CA ILE A 162 19.13 -13.04 2.06
C ILE A 162 19.41 -13.88 0.81
N LYS A 163 18.80 -13.47 -0.30
CA LYS A 163 19.18 -13.81 -1.67
C LYS A 163 20.05 -12.69 -2.24
N VAL A 164 21.09 -13.05 -2.99
CA VAL A 164 21.89 -12.13 -3.81
C VAL A 164 21.78 -12.57 -5.26
N SER A 165 21.48 -11.62 -6.14
CA SER A 165 21.32 -11.83 -7.60
C SER A 165 22.00 -10.69 -8.37
N SER A 166 21.93 -10.71 -9.70
CA SER A 166 22.45 -9.67 -10.58
C SER A 166 21.33 -8.95 -11.32
N LEU A 167 21.55 -7.69 -11.71
CA LEU A 167 20.62 -6.91 -12.54
C LEU A 167 20.50 -7.46 -13.98
N SER A 168 21.49 -8.22 -14.45
CA SER A 168 21.43 -8.93 -15.74
C SER A 168 21.85 -10.39 -15.57
N ALA A 169 21.11 -11.30 -16.21
CA ALA A 169 21.42 -12.74 -16.24
C ALA A 169 22.78 -13.06 -16.91
N ARG A 170 23.36 -12.11 -17.67
CA ARG A 170 24.68 -12.25 -18.32
C ARG A 170 25.84 -11.82 -17.42
N GLU A 171 25.59 -11.13 -16.31
CA GLU A 171 26.65 -10.65 -15.40
C GLU A 171 26.88 -11.64 -14.23
N SER A 172 28.13 -12.06 -14.03
CA SER A 172 28.55 -12.96 -12.93
C SER A 172 29.86 -12.50 -12.26
N GLY A 173 30.27 -13.14 -11.16
CA GLY A 173 31.55 -12.86 -10.49
C GLY A 173 31.51 -12.78 -8.97
N ASN A 174 32.59 -12.27 -8.38
CA ASN A 174 32.79 -12.24 -6.93
C ASN A 174 32.13 -11.03 -6.27
N TYR A 175 31.50 -11.23 -5.12
CA TYR A 175 30.88 -10.18 -4.32
C TYR A 175 31.22 -10.33 -2.83
N GLN A 176 31.00 -9.26 -2.06
CA GLN A 176 31.09 -9.29 -0.59
C GLN A 176 29.74 -8.88 0.01
N ILE A 177 29.27 -9.61 1.01
CA ILE A 177 28.22 -9.14 1.93
C ILE A 177 28.90 -8.54 3.15
N LYS A 178 28.39 -7.38 3.59
CA LYS A 178 28.67 -6.80 4.89
C LYS A 178 27.37 -6.73 5.69
N PHE A 179 27.40 -7.21 6.93
CA PHE A 179 26.33 -7.02 7.90
C PHE A 179 26.75 -5.96 8.93
N ARG A 180 25.86 -5.02 9.23
CA ARG A 180 25.98 -4.16 10.43
C ARG A 180 24.69 -4.25 11.22
N PHE A 181 24.83 -4.32 12.54
CA PHE A 181 23.83 -3.67 13.38
C PHE A 181 24.06 -2.18 13.20
N VAL A 182 23.09 -1.51 12.57
CA VAL A 182 22.96 -0.07 12.75
C VAL A 182 22.37 0.15 14.13
N ASN A 183 22.69 1.27 14.77
CA ASN A 183 21.89 1.70 15.92
C ASN A 183 20.44 1.84 15.45
N ALA A 184 19.48 1.63 16.34
CA ALA A 184 18.16 2.18 16.11
C ALA A 184 18.33 3.70 15.91
N GLN A 185 17.56 4.29 14.99
CA GLN A 185 17.25 5.72 15.13
C GLN A 185 16.67 5.91 16.53
N PRO A 186 17.04 6.97 17.28
CA PRO A 186 16.60 7.15 18.65
C PRO A 186 15.07 7.15 18.69
N ALA A 187 14.51 6.08 19.29
CA ALA A 187 13.10 5.68 19.33
C ALA A 187 12.18 6.44 18.36
N SER A 188 12.36 6.20 17.06
CA SER A 188 11.69 7.02 16.04
C SER A 188 10.19 6.80 16.01
N ASP A 189 9.48 7.93 16.14
CA ASP A 189 8.14 8.24 15.67
C ASP A 189 7.79 7.64 14.30
N PHE A 190 8.78 7.43 13.43
CA PHE A 190 8.62 6.76 12.14
C PHE A 190 8.98 5.27 12.19
N ASN A 191 8.04 4.42 11.78
CA ASN A 191 8.13 2.96 11.69
C ASN A 191 8.16 2.49 10.23
N PHE A 192 8.94 1.44 9.92
CA PHE A 192 9.01 0.84 8.57
C PHE A 192 7.63 0.46 8.01
N PHE A 193 6.71 -0.04 8.84
CA PHE A 193 5.43 -0.57 8.38
C PHE A 193 4.31 0.46 8.28
N TYR A 194 4.24 1.38 9.24
CA TYR A 194 3.10 2.30 9.39
C TYR A 194 3.49 3.78 9.40
N GLY A 195 4.74 4.09 9.04
CA GLY A 195 5.27 5.45 8.99
C GLY A 195 5.14 6.13 10.35
N SER A 196 4.61 7.34 10.36
CA SER A 196 4.40 8.15 11.56
C SER A 196 3.31 7.59 12.49
N GLY A 197 2.44 6.65 12.05
CA GLY A 197 1.42 6.02 12.90
C GLY A 197 -0.02 6.12 12.37
N LEU A 198 -0.97 5.77 13.22
CA LEU A 198 -2.41 5.88 12.95
C LEU A 198 -2.88 7.33 13.07
N VAL A 199 -3.56 7.86 12.05
CA VAL A 199 -4.09 9.24 12.10
C VAL A 199 -5.13 9.40 13.21
N ASN A 200 -5.00 10.48 13.99
CA ASN A 200 -5.90 10.86 15.08
C ASN A 200 -6.48 12.27 14.81
N ALA A 201 -7.77 12.35 14.53
CA ALA A 201 -8.45 13.60 14.21
C ALA A 201 -8.61 14.50 15.45
N ALA A 202 -8.96 13.95 16.61
CA ALA A 202 -9.12 14.71 17.86
C ALA A 202 -7.82 15.46 18.24
N ALA A 203 -6.68 14.77 18.18
CA ALA A 203 -5.38 15.36 18.46
C ALA A 203 -4.92 16.32 17.35
N ALA A 204 -5.07 15.95 16.07
CA ALA A 204 -4.66 16.81 14.96
C ALA A 204 -5.46 18.13 14.90
N VAL A 205 -6.79 18.06 15.07
CA VAL A 205 -7.65 19.25 14.98
C VAL A 205 -7.50 20.14 16.22
N SER A 206 -7.36 19.58 17.43
CA SER A 206 -7.07 20.38 18.63
C SER A 206 -5.73 21.11 18.54
N GLN A 207 -4.66 20.44 18.06
CA GLN A 207 -3.37 21.07 17.84
C GLN A 207 -3.44 22.17 16.76
N ALA A 208 -4.22 21.98 15.69
CA ALA A 208 -4.43 22.97 14.63
C ALA A 208 -5.09 24.28 15.11
N ILE A 209 -5.80 24.27 16.24
CA ILE A 209 -6.38 25.46 16.89
C ILE A 209 -5.73 25.78 18.26
N ALA A 210 -4.56 25.19 18.55
CA ALA A 210 -3.79 25.36 19.79
C ALA A 210 -4.60 25.08 21.08
N GLN A 211 -5.53 24.12 21.05
CA GLN A 211 -6.30 23.64 22.19
C GLN A 211 -5.72 22.35 22.78
N PRO A 212 -6.08 21.99 24.03
CA PRO A 212 -5.89 20.63 24.54
C PRO A 212 -6.65 19.60 23.68
N VAL A 213 -6.18 18.35 23.67
CA VAL A 213 -6.85 17.25 22.98
C VAL A 213 -8.30 17.12 23.46
N PHE A 214 -9.23 17.01 22.50
CA PHE A 214 -10.66 16.93 22.79
C PHE A 214 -11.00 15.69 23.64
N PRO A 215 -11.99 15.79 24.55
CA PRO A 215 -12.39 14.65 25.37
C PRO A 215 -13.07 13.55 24.53
N ASP A 216 -12.86 12.29 24.92
CA ASP A 216 -13.46 11.11 24.28
C ASP A 216 -14.99 11.28 24.08
N ALA A 217 -15.46 10.91 22.90
CA ALA A 217 -16.87 10.97 22.54
C ALA A 217 -17.58 9.62 22.80
N THR A 218 -18.90 9.59 22.57
CA THR A 218 -19.62 8.31 22.51
C THR A 218 -19.32 7.62 21.18
N ASN A 219 -18.58 6.51 21.23
CA ASN A 219 -18.33 5.64 20.08
C ASN A 219 -19.63 5.34 19.31
N LEU A 220 -19.60 5.50 17.99
CA LEU A 220 -20.71 5.16 17.10
C LEU A 220 -20.90 3.65 16.98
N GLY A 221 -19.78 2.92 16.95
CA GLY A 221 -19.75 1.46 16.83
C GLY A 221 -20.37 0.92 15.53
N GLY A 222 -20.69 -0.37 15.53
CA GLY A 222 -21.32 -1.05 14.40
C GLY A 222 -20.55 -0.86 13.09
N THR A 223 -21.25 -0.43 12.04
CA THR A 223 -20.68 -0.13 10.72
C THR A 223 -19.78 1.12 10.69
N LEU A 224 -19.92 2.00 11.68
CA LEU A 224 -19.23 3.29 11.78
C LEU A 224 -17.98 3.26 12.67
N THR A 225 -17.65 2.13 13.31
CA THR A 225 -16.50 1.92 14.20
C THR A 225 -15.17 2.49 13.66
N ARG A 226 -14.96 2.49 12.35
CA ARG A 226 -13.81 3.13 11.67
C ARG A 226 -13.62 4.62 12.00
N LEU A 227 -14.72 5.35 12.25
CA LEU A 227 -14.73 6.78 12.56
C LEU A 227 -14.31 7.00 14.02
N ASP A 228 -14.68 6.08 14.92
CA ASP A 228 -14.19 6.01 16.30
C ASP A 228 -12.68 5.71 16.32
N VAL A 229 -12.19 4.82 15.43
CA VAL A 229 -10.76 4.45 15.37
C VAL A 229 -9.85 5.65 15.07
N VAL A 230 -10.31 6.61 14.25
CA VAL A 230 -9.61 7.87 13.93
C VAL A 230 -10.03 9.06 14.83
N GLN A 231 -10.92 8.84 15.80
CA GLN A 231 -11.47 9.87 16.71
C GLN A 231 -12.12 11.07 15.99
N ALA A 232 -12.96 10.79 14.99
CA ALA A 232 -13.76 11.81 14.30
C ALA A 232 -14.94 12.35 15.15
N PRO A 233 -15.70 11.54 15.91
CA PRO A 233 -16.82 12.02 16.72
C PRO A 233 -16.44 13.10 17.76
N GLU A 234 -15.24 13.00 18.34
CA GLU A 234 -14.64 13.98 19.25
C GLU A 234 -14.51 15.37 18.61
N VAL A 235 -14.14 15.40 17.34
CA VAL A 235 -13.99 16.62 16.53
C VAL A 235 -15.37 17.20 16.17
N TRP A 236 -16.30 16.33 15.77
CA TRP A 236 -17.68 16.73 15.46
C TRP A 236 -18.40 17.31 16.68
N ALA A 237 -18.09 16.83 17.88
CA ALA A 237 -18.61 17.36 19.14
C ALA A 237 -18.15 18.81 19.42
N GLN A 238 -17.06 19.28 18.79
CA GLN A 238 -16.63 20.68 18.82
C GLN A 238 -17.27 21.53 17.71
N GLY A 239 -18.09 20.94 16.84
CA GLY A 239 -18.74 21.59 15.70
C GLY A 239 -17.92 21.57 14.39
N PHE A 240 -16.72 20.99 14.37
CA PHE A 240 -15.92 20.88 13.15
C PHE A 240 -16.30 19.63 12.36
N THR A 241 -16.80 19.81 11.14
CA THR A 241 -17.39 18.73 10.33
C THR A 241 -16.93 18.73 8.86
N GLY A 242 -15.88 19.49 8.53
CA GLY A 242 -15.44 19.70 7.14
C GLY A 242 -16.19 20.81 6.39
N GLN A 243 -17.11 21.52 7.05
CA GLN A 243 -17.95 22.53 6.39
C GLN A 243 -17.10 23.62 5.72
N GLY A 244 -17.41 23.91 4.45
CA GLY A 244 -16.70 24.90 3.64
C GLY A 244 -15.42 24.38 2.96
N ILE A 245 -15.03 23.13 3.19
CA ILE A 245 -13.88 22.49 2.55
C ILE A 245 -14.34 21.61 1.39
N THR A 246 -13.64 21.70 0.25
CA THR A 246 -13.85 20.81 -0.91
C THR A 246 -12.72 19.78 -0.98
N ILE A 247 -13.09 18.50 -1.00
CA ILE A 247 -12.25 17.34 -1.22
C ILE A 247 -12.47 16.87 -2.66
N ALA A 248 -11.43 16.87 -3.49
CA ALA A 248 -11.48 16.25 -4.80
C ALA A 248 -11.22 14.75 -4.71
N ILE A 249 -12.00 13.96 -5.45
CA ILE A 249 -11.88 12.50 -5.53
C ILE A 249 -11.41 12.18 -6.96
N ILE A 250 -10.11 11.89 -7.09
CA ILE A 250 -9.45 11.55 -8.36
C ILE A 250 -9.41 10.03 -8.47
N ASP A 251 -10.34 9.46 -9.24
CA ASP A 251 -10.68 8.03 -9.20
C ASP A 251 -11.41 7.56 -10.49
N ASP A 252 -12.17 6.46 -10.45
CA ASP A 252 -13.03 5.99 -11.56
C ASP A 252 -14.35 6.76 -11.73
N GLY A 253 -14.65 7.68 -10.81
CA GLY A 253 -15.81 8.59 -10.82
C GLY A 253 -16.44 8.74 -9.44
N VAL A 254 -17.65 9.33 -9.36
CA VAL A 254 -18.53 9.25 -8.18
C VAL A 254 -19.99 9.19 -8.64
N ASP A 255 -20.83 8.32 -8.07
CA ASP A 255 -22.29 8.37 -8.25
C ASP A 255 -22.83 9.61 -7.54
N TYR A 256 -22.89 10.73 -8.28
CA TYR A 256 -23.37 12.00 -7.75
C TYR A 256 -24.88 12.01 -7.45
N SER A 257 -25.62 10.98 -7.89
CA SER A 257 -27.06 10.85 -7.64
C SER A 257 -27.38 10.21 -6.29
N HIS A 258 -26.46 9.40 -5.76
CA HIS A 258 -26.62 8.61 -4.54
C HIS A 258 -27.03 9.47 -3.33
N SER A 259 -28.10 9.06 -2.64
CA SER A 259 -28.72 9.81 -1.54
C SER A 259 -27.79 10.28 -0.42
N ALA A 260 -26.80 9.48 -0.05
CA ALA A 260 -25.81 9.81 0.98
C ALA A 260 -24.70 10.76 0.50
N LEU A 261 -24.57 10.99 -0.82
CA LEU A 261 -23.53 11.82 -1.44
C LEU A 261 -24.08 13.12 -2.05
N ARG A 262 -25.23 13.07 -2.74
CA ARG A 262 -25.75 14.16 -3.61
C ARG A 262 -25.78 15.56 -2.98
N ASN A 263 -26.11 15.67 -1.69
CA ASN A 263 -26.15 16.95 -0.98
C ASN A 263 -24.75 17.56 -0.78
N ASN A 264 -23.72 16.70 -0.75
CA ASN A 264 -22.32 17.04 -0.58
C ASN A 264 -21.54 17.10 -1.91
N ILE A 265 -22.15 16.79 -3.06
CA ILE A 265 -21.49 17.01 -4.36
C ILE A 265 -21.20 18.51 -4.55
N TRP A 266 -20.00 18.81 -5.03
CA TRP A 266 -19.53 20.13 -5.44
C TRP A 266 -20.23 20.54 -6.73
N ASN A 267 -20.46 21.84 -6.88
CA ASN A 267 -21.08 22.40 -8.07
C ASN A 267 -20.22 23.58 -8.54
N ASN A 268 -19.79 23.59 -9.80
CA ASN A 268 -19.15 24.79 -10.35
C ASN A 268 -20.17 25.92 -10.44
N ALA A 269 -20.12 26.85 -9.49
CA ALA A 269 -21.05 27.97 -9.41
C ALA A 269 -20.82 29.05 -10.49
N ARG A 270 -19.96 28.77 -11.47
CA ARG A 270 -19.64 29.65 -12.61
C ARG A 270 -20.22 29.14 -13.94
N GLU A 271 -20.60 27.86 -14.04
CA GLU A 271 -21.20 27.24 -15.23
C GLU A 271 -22.74 27.29 -15.23
N ILE A 272 -23.34 27.39 -16.42
CA ILE A 272 -24.79 27.27 -16.63
C ILE A 272 -25.10 25.90 -17.26
N ALA A 273 -25.07 24.86 -16.41
CA ALA A 273 -25.13 23.45 -16.79
C ALA A 273 -26.12 23.08 -17.93
N ASN A 274 -25.58 22.40 -18.94
CA ASN A 274 -26.20 21.92 -20.18
C ASN A 274 -26.50 23.04 -21.21
N ASN A 275 -25.66 24.08 -21.29
CA ASN A 275 -25.77 25.12 -22.32
C ASN A 275 -24.86 24.92 -23.54
N GLY A 276 -23.88 24.00 -23.47
CA GLY A 276 -22.89 23.73 -24.51
C GLY A 276 -21.74 24.74 -24.58
N ILE A 277 -21.45 25.45 -23.48
CA ILE A 277 -20.45 26.51 -23.37
C ILE A 277 -19.51 26.20 -22.18
N ASP A 278 -18.27 26.69 -22.28
CA ASP A 278 -17.32 26.84 -21.18
C ASP A 278 -17.50 28.29 -20.67
N ASP A 279 -18.40 28.48 -19.70
CA ASP A 279 -18.83 29.83 -19.26
C ASP A 279 -17.72 30.54 -18.49
N ASP A 280 -17.01 29.80 -17.62
CA ASP A 280 -15.95 30.33 -16.77
C ASP A 280 -14.56 30.39 -17.42
N ARG A 281 -14.38 29.67 -18.54
CA ARG A 281 -13.19 29.62 -19.40
C ARG A 281 -12.02 28.85 -18.80
N ASN A 282 -12.29 27.81 -18.04
CA ASN A 282 -11.30 26.87 -17.53
C ASN A 282 -10.85 25.83 -18.57
N GLY A 283 -11.58 25.68 -19.69
CA GLY A 283 -11.32 24.72 -20.77
C GLY A 283 -12.26 23.52 -20.80
N PHE A 284 -13.25 23.45 -19.90
CA PHE A 284 -14.11 22.28 -19.68
C PHE A 284 -15.60 22.66 -19.77
N ILE A 285 -16.20 22.42 -20.95
CA ILE A 285 -17.59 22.78 -21.29
C ILE A 285 -18.59 22.10 -20.33
N ASP A 286 -19.50 22.87 -19.72
CA ASP A 286 -20.55 22.38 -18.82
C ASP A 286 -20.04 21.56 -17.60
N ASP A 287 -18.82 21.80 -17.09
CA ASP A 287 -18.14 21.04 -15.98
C ASP A 287 -18.79 21.17 -14.59
N SER A 288 -20.05 21.60 -14.56
CA SER A 288 -20.91 21.89 -13.43
C SER A 288 -20.86 20.94 -12.22
N LEU A 289 -20.52 19.65 -12.38
CA LEU A 289 -20.40 18.66 -11.30
C LEU A 289 -19.01 18.00 -11.21
N GLY A 290 -18.01 18.50 -11.95
CA GLY A 290 -16.69 17.88 -12.12
C GLY A 290 -16.41 17.46 -13.57
N TRP A 291 -15.30 16.77 -13.81
CA TRP A 291 -14.84 16.39 -15.15
C TRP A 291 -14.40 14.93 -15.28
N ASN A 292 -14.56 14.39 -16.49
CA ASN A 292 -14.11 13.07 -16.90
C ASN A 292 -12.98 13.19 -17.93
N PHE A 293 -11.74 12.92 -17.49
CA PHE A 293 -10.53 12.93 -18.32
C PHE A 293 -10.30 11.64 -19.12
N VAL A 294 -11.10 10.58 -18.89
CA VAL A 294 -11.07 9.37 -19.72
C VAL A 294 -11.77 9.64 -21.05
N ASP A 295 -13.01 10.10 -20.98
CA ASP A 295 -13.90 10.31 -22.13
C ASP A 295 -13.98 11.79 -22.59
N ASP A 296 -13.15 12.65 -22.01
CA ASP A 296 -13.00 14.11 -22.23
C ASP A 296 -14.34 14.88 -22.25
N ASN A 297 -15.13 14.71 -21.18
CA ASN A 297 -16.45 15.33 -21.03
C ASN A 297 -16.86 15.64 -19.58
N ASN A 298 -18.02 16.26 -19.40
CA ASN A 298 -18.57 16.72 -18.12
C ASN A 298 -19.34 15.68 -17.31
N ASP A 299 -19.18 14.38 -17.59
CA ASP A 299 -19.89 13.30 -16.88
C ASP A 299 -18.93 12.45 -16.03
N PRO A 300 -18.51 12.93 -14.84
CA PRO A 300 -17.64 12.19 -13.91
C PRO A 300 -18.38 11.08 -13.12
N ASN A 301 -19.55 10.63 -13.60
CA ASN A 301 -20.38 9.69 -12.86
C ASN A 301 -19.78 8.28 -12.83
N ASP A 302 -19.64 7.73 -11.63
CA ASP A 302 -19.31 6.32 -11.45
C ASP A 302 -20.49 5.44 -11.91
N ARG A 303 -20.20 4.53 -12.85
CA ARG A 303 -21.10 3.47 -13.32
C ARG A 303 -20.40 2.12 -13.35
N SER A 304 -19.26 1.98 -12.65
CA SER A 304 -18.54 0.72 -12.56
C SER A 304 -19.31 -0.28 -11.68
N LEU A 305 -18.97 -1.57 -11.82
CA LEU A 305 -19.65 -2.62 -11.06
C LEU A 305 -19.09 -2.76 -9.64
N ASP A 306 -17.79 -2.46 -9.46
CA ASP A 306 -17.13 -2.40 -8.16
C ASP A 306 -17.42 -1.10 -7.39
N GLY A 307 -17.63 0.03 -8.08
CA GLY A 307 -18.04 1.31 -7.50
C GLY A 307 -16.97 2.01 -6.68
N HIS A 308 -15.69 1.85 -7.07
CA HIS A 308 -14.54 2.21 -6.25
C HIS A 308 -14.53 3.69 -5.80
N GLY A 309 -14.62 4.64 -6.73
CA GLY A 309 -14.62 6.07 -6.45
C GLY A 309 -15.85 6.54 -5.67
N THR A 310 -17.02 5.94 -5.90
CA THR A 310 -18.21 6.14 -5.04
C THR A 310 -17.98 5.67 -3.60
N HIS A 311 -17.27 4.55 -3.42
CA HIS A 311 -16.93 4.03 -2.09
C HIS A 311 -15.96 4.96 -1.36
N VAL A 312 -14.91 5.38 -2.05
CA VAL A 312 -13.89 6.34 -1.60
C VAL A 312 -14.51 7.68 -1.21
N ALA A 313 -15.37 8.26 -2.06
CA ALA A 313 -16.08 9.51 -1.80
C ALA A 313 -16.93 9.44 -0.52
N GLY A 314 -17.61 8.32 -0.29
CA GLY A 314 -18.43 8.14 0.91
C GLY A 314 -17.64 8.03 2.21
N ILE A 315 -16.41 7.48 2.16
CA ILE A 315 -15.51 7.43 3.33
C ILE A 315 -15.03 8.85 3.70
N ALA A 316 -14.73 9.67 2.69
CA ALA A 316 -14.33 11.05 2.91
C ALA A 316 -15.49 11.89 3.49
N ALA A 317 -16.65 11.89 2.82
CA ALA A 317 -17.70 12.88 3.09
C ALA A 317 -19.16 12.43 2.82
N ALA A 318 -19.53 11.14 2.96
CA ALA A 318 -20.96 10.78 2.99
C ALA A 318 -21.70 11.43 4.18
N ASN A 319 -22.97 11.77 3.98
CA ASN A 319 -23.86 12.29 5.03
C ASN A 319 -25.22 11.58 5.02
N GLY A 320 -25.20 10.25 4.91
CA GLY A 320 -26.38 9.41 5.12
C GLY A 320 -26.53 8.95 6.57
N ASP A 321 -27.63 8.26 6.85
CA ASP A 321 -27.90 7.63 8.15
C ASP A 321 -27.19 6.28 8.29
N GLU A 322 -27.04 5.52 7.20
CA GLU A 322 -26.35 4.21 7.20
C GLU A 322 -24.82 4.35 7.11
N VAL A 323 -24.35 5.37 6.38
CA VAL A 323 -22.93 5.64 6.10
C VAL A 323 -22.64 7.13 6.26
N LYS A 324 -21.66 7.43 7.13
CA LYS A 324 -21.10 8.76 7.33
C LYS A 324 -19.61 8.77 6.95
N GLY A 325 -19.17 9.85 6.32
CA GLY A 325 -17.75 10.12 6.07
C GLY A 325 -17.09 10.82 7.26
N VAL A 326 -15.76 10.86 7.27
CA VAL A 326 -14.98 11.55 8.32
C VAL A 326 -15.30 13.06 8.36
N ALA A 327 -15.47 13.69 7.19
CA ALA A 327 -15.77 15.11 7.04
C ALA A 327 -17.13 15.30 6.36
N PHE A 328 -18.20 14.88 7.03
CA PHE A 328 -19.54 14.72 6.45
C PHE A 328 -20.27 16.00 6.02
N ASN A 329 -19.70 17.20 6.21
CA ASN A 329 -20.21 18.45 5.61
C ASN A 329 -19.20 19.09 4.63
N SER A 330 -18.11 18.39 4.28
CA SER A 330 -17.25 18.77 3.15
C SER A 330 -18.00 18.62 1.83
N LYS A 331 -17.57 19.36 0.82
CA LYS A 331 -17.95 19.13 -0.58
C LYS A 331 -17.04 18.08 -1.23
N ILE A 332 -17.63 17.25 -2.09
CA ILE A 332 -16.99 16.21 -2.90
C ILE A 332 -16.90 16.72 -4.32
N MET A 333 -15.71 16.84 -4.90
CA MET A 333 -15.51 17.16 -6.32
C MET A 333 -15.11 15.86 -7.07
N PRO A 334 -16.03 15.22 -7.81
CA PRO A 334 -15.74 14.07 -8.65
C PRO A 334 -14.78 14.44 -9.79
N ILE A 335 -13.71 13.66 -9.96
CA ILE A 335 -12.80 13.79 -11.10
C ILE A 335 -12.46 12.39 -11.59
N LYS A 336 -13.04 12.01 -12.73
CA LYS A 336 -12.83 10.68 -13.32
C LYS A 336 -11.54 10.69 -14.15
N VAL A 337 -10.55 9.90 -13.73
CA VAL A 337 -9.26 9.70 -14.43
C VAL A 337 -8.96 8.23 -14.71
N LEU A 338 -9.75 7.32 -14.13
CA LEU A 338 -9.64 5.87 -14.29
C LEU A 338 -10.86 5.28 -15.03
N ASP A 339 -10.65 4.15 -15.68
CA ASP A 339 -11.66 3.23 -16.21
C ASP A 339 -11.37 1.77 -15.79
N ASN A 340 -12.01 0.80 -16.43
CA ASN A 340 -11.87 -0.62 -16.08
C ASN A 340 -10.49 -1.22 -16.47
N ASP A 341 -9.77 -0.59 -17.41
CA ASP A 341 -8.45 -1.01 -17.87
C ASP A 341 -7.31 -0.24 -17.16
N GLY A 342 -7.63 0.91 -16.54
CA GLY A 342 -6.75 1.63 -15.62
C GLY A 342 -6.80 3.14 -15.81
N GLY A 343 -5.64 3.78 -15.91
CA GLY A 343 -5.53 5.22 -16.15
C GLY A 343 -4.10 5.63 -16.47
N SER A 344 -3.89 6.90 -16.83
CA SER A 344 -2.58 7.45 -17.22
C SER A 344 -2.10 8.56 -16.29
N ASP A 345 -0.78 8.66 -16.08
CA ASP A 345 -0.15 9.76 -15.35
C ASP A 345 -0.59 11.14 -15.88
N LEU A 346 -0.83 11.27 -17.19
CA LEU A 346 -1.31 12.51 -17.81
C LEU A 346 -2.74 12.87 -17.37
N ASN A 347 -3.66 11.91 -17.34
CA ASN A 347 -5.02 12.16 -16.86
C ASN A 347 -5.05 12.44 -15.35
N ILE A 348 -4.21 11.76 -14.58
CA ILE A 348 -4.03 12.03 -13.14
C ILE A 348 -3.46 13.45 -12.93
N ALA A 349 -2.46 13.87 -13.72
CA ALA A 349 -1.88 15.21 -13.67
C ALA A 349 -2.90 16.30 -14.01
N LYS A 350 -3.68 16.11 -15.09
CA LYS A 350 -4.82 16.99 -15.45
C LYS A 350 -5.84 17.06 -14.31
N GLY A 351 -6.19 15.93 -13.70
CA GLY A 351 -7.13 15.86 -12.57
C GLY A 351 -6.66 16.64 -11.34
N ILE A 352 -5.37 16.54 -11.00
CA ILE A 352 -4.77 17.34 -9.91
C ILE A 352 -4.82 18.84 -10.24
N GLN A 353 -4.47 19.22 -11.47
CA GLN A 353 -4.51 20.62 -11.91
C GLN A 353 -5.94 21.17 -11.93
N TYR A 354 -6.92 20.39 -12.40
CA TYR A 354 -8.34 20.70 -12.33
C TYR A 354 -8.79 20.95 -10.89
N ALA A 355 -8.48 20.03 -9.97
CA ALA A 355 -8.85 20.15 -8.56
C ALA A 355 -8.31 21.43 -7.93
N VAL A 356 -7.04 21.76 -8.18
CA VAL A 356 -6.40 22.99 -7.70
C VAL A 356 -7.07 24.24 -8.28
N ASN A 357 -7.27 24.29 -9.60
CA ASN A 357 -7.86 25.44 -10.29
C ASN A 357 -9.32 25.67 -9.87
N ASN A 358 -10.09 24.60 -9.67
CA ASN A 358 -11.48 24.65 -9.20
C ASN A 358 -11.62 24.78 -7.67
N GLY A 359 -10.52 25.01 -6.95
CA GLY A 359 -10.54 25.44 -5.55
C GLY A 359 -10.71 24.33 -4.52
N ALA A 360 -10.43 23.07 -4.86
CA ALA A 360 -10.28 22.02 -3.87
C ALA A 360 -9.15 22.36 -2.88
N LYS A 361 -9.26 21.87 -1.64
CA LYS A 361 -8.24 22.05 -0.59
C LYS A 361 -7.61 20.74 -0.14
N VAL A 362 -8.29 19.63 -0.40
CA VAL A 362 -7.75 18.29 -0.24
C VAL A 362 -7.99 17.53 -1.54
N ILE A 363 -7.02 16.72 -1.96
CA ILE A 363 -7.14 15.79 -3.07
C ILE A 363 -6.96 14.38 -2.51
N ASN A 364 -7.91 13.48 -2.76
CA ASN A 364 -7.75 12.05 -2.53
C ASN A 364 -7.47 11.34 -3.87
N MET A 365 -6.44 10.50 -3.88
CA MET A 365 -6.05 9.64 -4.99
C MET A 365 -5.93 8.19 -4.50
N SER A 366 -6.98 7.39 -4.67
CA SER A 366 -6.99 6.00 -4.22
C SER A 366 -6.38 5.03 -5.27
N LEU A 367 -5.29 5.48 -5.90
CA LEU A 367 -4.67 4.88 -7.09
C LEU A 367 -3.13 4.80 -6.98
N GLY A 368 -2.51 3.96 -7.81
CA GLY A 368 -1.05 3.85 -7.94
C GLY A 368 -0.60 2.53 -8.59
N GLY A 369 0.71 2.35 -8.73
CA GLY A 369 1.32 1.14 -9.29
C GLY A 369 2.82 0.99 -9.02
N GLU A 370 3.41 -0.13 -9.46
CA GLU A 370 4.83 -0.47 -9.23
C GLU A 370 5.82 0.24 -10.19
N GLY A 371 5.33 1.13 -11.07
CA GLY A 371 6.15 1.88 -12.03
C GLY A 371 7.26 2.69 -11.36
N SER A 372 8.51 2.54 -11.81
CA SER A 372 9.69 3.12 -11.16
C SER A 372 9.86 4.62 -11.39
N LEU A 373 9.38 5.12 -12.54
CA LEU A 373 9.35 6.51 -12.96
C LEU A 373 7.93 7.08 -12.86
N LEU A 374 7.82 8.42 -12.86
CA LEU A 374 6.58 9.16 -13.05
C LEU A 374 6.73 10.08 -14.26
N ALA A 375 5.63 10.40 -14.94
CA ALA A 375 5.62 11.43 -15.97
C ALA A 375 5.96 12.81 -15.36
N PRO A 376 6.75 13.67 -16.04
CA PRO A 376 7.05 15.02 -15.58
C PRO A 376 5.81 15.85 -15.24
N GLU A 377 4.75 15.70 -16.02
CA GLU A 377 3.47 16.39 -15.86
C GLU A 377 2.81 16.09 -14.49
N LEU A 378 2.90 14.83 -14.03
CA LEU A 378 2.37 14.41 -12.73
C LEU A 378 3.25 14.93 -11.58
N ILE A 379 4.57 15.02 -11.78
CA ILE A 379 5.48 15.68 -10.82
C ILE A 379 5.15 17.17 -10.71
N GLU A 380 4.95 17.86 -11.84
CA GLU A 380 4.59 19.28 -11.87
C GLU A 380 3.22 19.56 -11.25
N ALA A 381 2.23 18.68 -11.48
CA ALA A 381 0.90 18.79 -10.88
C ALA A 381 0.92 18.60 -9.35
N LEU A 382 1.69 17.62 -8.83
CA LEU A 382 1.89 17.46 -7.38
C LEU A 382 2.56 18.70 -6.75
N GLN A 383 3.56 19.27 -7.43
CA GLN A 383 4.18 20.52 -6.98
C GLN A 383 3.21 21.72 -7.05
N LEU A 384 2.33 21.77 -8.06
CA LEU A 384 1.30 22.80 -8.19
C LEU A 384 0.31 22.74 -7.02
N ALA A 385 -0.13 21.54 -6.62
CA ALA A 385 -0.99 21.35 -5.46
C ALA A 385 -0.33 21.86 -4.16
N LYS A 386 0.89 21.39 -3.85
CA LYS A 386 1.66 21.85 -2.68
C LYS A 386 1.82 23.38 -2.66
N ARG A 387 2.26 24.00 -3.77
CA ARG A 387 2.44 25.46 -3.88
C ARG A 387 1.13 26.26 -3.80
N SER A 388 -0.01 25.65 -4.12
CA SER A 388 -1.33 26.29 -4.06
C SER A 388 -2.05 26.08 -2.72
N GLY A 389 -1.40 25.44 -1.74
CA GLY A 389 -1.99 25.15 -0.44
C GLY A 389 -3.06 24.05 -0.50
N VAL A 390 -2.86 23.03 -1.34
CA VAL A 390 -3.76 21.89 -1.51
C VAL A 390 -3.04 20.61 -1.08
N THR A 391 -3.56 19.94 -0.05
CA THR A 391 -2.97 18.69 0.46
C THR A 391 -3.39 17.51 -0.41
N VAL A 392 -2.42 16.78 -0.96
CA VAL A 392 -2.67 15.54 -1.72
C VAL A 392 -2.52 14.33 -0.79
N VAL A 393 -3.46 13.39 -0.84
CA VAL A 393 -3.50 12.17 -0.02
C VAL A 393 -3.66 10.97 -0.94
N ILE A 394 -2.75 10.00 -0.85
CA ILE A 394 -2.59 8.93 -1.85
C ILE A 394 -2.53 7.56 -1.17
N ALA A 395 -3.27 6.58 -1.69
CA ALA A 395 -3.21 5.20 -1.22
C ALA A 395 -1.81 4.58 -1.46
N SER A 396 -1.28 3.84 -0.48
CA SER A 396 0.09 3.31 -0.61
C SER A 396 0.24 2.10 -1.56
N GLY A 397 -0.86 1.44 -1.93
CA GLY A 397 -0.86 0.16 -2.67
C GLY A 397 -1.01 -1.06 -1.75
N ASN A 398 -1.33 -2.21 -2.34
CA ASN A 398 -1.83 -3.43 -1.69
C ASN A 398 -1.00 -4.68 -2.07
N GLU A 399 0.30 -4.50 -2.30
CA GLU A 399 1.20 -5.49 -2.87
C GLU A 399 2.16 -6.11 -1.82
N ARG A 400 2.04 -5.76 -0.52
CA ARG A 400 3.06 -6.11 0.50
C ARG A 400 3.21 -7.61 0.75
N GLN A 401 2.11 -8.35 0.87
CA GLN A 401 2.18 -9.79 1.12
C GLN A 401 2.07 -10.56 -0.19
N SER A 402 1.29 -10.10 -1.15
CA SER A 402 1.05 -10.67 -2.48
C SER A 402 2.30 -10.61 -3.37
N GLY A 403 2.74 -9.42 -3.80
CA GLY A 403 3.96 -9.19 -4.61
C GLY A 403 5.25 -9.11 -3.79
N GLY A 404 5.15 -8.63 -2.55
CA GLY A 404 6.29 -8.37 -1.68
C GLY A 404 6.80 -6.92 -1.72
N ALA A 405 5.89 -5.94 -1.85
CA ALA A 405 6.19 -4.51 -1.86
C ALA A 405 6.50 -3.92 -0.46
N LEU A 406 7.22 -2.80 -0.44
CA LEU A 406 8.23 -2.48 0.60
C LEU A 406 8.34 -1.03 1.05
N GLN A 407 7.64 -0.22 0.30
CA GLN A 407 7.53 1.22 0.24
C GLN A 407 6.20 1.43 -0.52
N PRO A 408 5.62 2.63 -0.55
CA PRO A 408 4.42 2.83 -1.34
C PRO A 408 4.66 2.56 -2.84
N GLY A 409 3.59 2.33 -3.59
CA GLY A 409 3.60 2.46 -5.04
C GLY A 409 3.83 3.91 -5.46
N ASN A 410 4.10 4.14 -6.74
CA ASN A 410 4.04 5.48 -7.33
C ASN A 410 2.57 5.82 -7.70
N PRO A 411 2.10 7.07 -7.56
CA PRO A 411 2.84 8.27 -7.16
C PRO A 411 3.04 8.45 -5.64
N ALA A 412 2.33 7.70 -4.79
CA ALA A 412 2.34 7.87 -3.32
C ALA A 412 3.75 7.96 -2.70
N ARG A 413 4.67 7.09 -3.14
CA ARG A 413 6.06 7.04 -2.68
C ARG A 413 6.82 8.32 -3.02
N PHE A 414 6.68 8.80 -4.26
CA PHE A 414 7.35 10.02 -4.70
C PHE A 414 6.79 11.23 -3.94
N ALA A 415 5.48 11.37 -3.86
CA ALA A 415 4.83 12.47 -3.15
C ALA A 415 5.26 12.54 -1.68
N ALA A 416 5.17 11.43 -0.94
CA ALA A 416 5.50 11.40 0.49
C ALA A 416 7.00 11.51 0.78
N VAL A 417 7.89 11.17 -0.17
CA VAL A 417 9.34 11.31 -0.01
C VAL A 417 9.85 12.71 -0.43
N GLN A 418 9.15 13.39 -1.35
CA GLN A 418 9.51 14.73 -1.84
C GLN A 418 8.72 15.86 -1.15
N ASP A 419 7.97 15.55 -0.10
CA ASP A 419 7.13 16.51 0.65
C ASP A 419 6.05 17.18 -0.22
N LEU A 420 5.46 16.44 -1.15
CA LEU A 420 4.41 16.90 -2.09
C LEU A 420 3.03 16.27 -1.82
N GLY A 421 2.88 15.50 -0.75
CA GLY A 421 1.64 14.83 -0.38
C GLY A 421 1.85 13.65 0.56
N ILE A 422 0.74 13.07 1.01
CA ILE A 422 0.68 12.08 2.08
C ILE A 422 0.42 10.69 1.51
N ALA A 423 1.20 9.68 1.91
CA ALA A 423 0.97 8.27 1.59
C ALA A 423 0.22 7.56 2.74
N VAL A 424 -0.77 6.73 2.43
CA VAL A 424 -1.63 6.11 3.45
C VAL A 424 -1.71 4.58 3.31
N GLY A 425 -1.25 3.88 4.34
CA GLY A 425 -1.46 2.44 4.54
C GLY A 425 -2.73 2.11 5.32
N ALA A 426 -3.11 0.82 5.37
CA ALA A 426 -4.37 0.37 5.95
C ALA A 426 -4.22 -0.41 7.27
N VAL A 427 -5.16 -0.17 8.20
CA VAL A 427 -5.40 -1.00 9.40
C VAL A 427 -6.84 -1.51 9.45
N ASP A 428 -7.11 -2.51 10.30
CA ASP A 428 -8.46 -2.92 10.71
C ASP A 428 -9.01 -2.11 11.90
N ASP A 429 -10.25 -2.42 12.26
CA ASP A 429 -11.00 -1.84 13.39
C ASP A 429 -10.31 -2.01 14.75
N ARG A 430 -9.44 -3.02 14.90
CA ARG A 430 -8.68 -3.34 16.12
C ARG A 430 -7.23 -2.87 16.03
N ARG A 431 -6.94 -1.98 15.06
CA ARG A 431 -5.65 -1.34 14.77
C ARG A 431 -4.55 -2.33 14.33
N PHE A 432 -4.92 -3.49 13.78
CA PHE A 432 -3.97 -4.39 13.12
C PHE A 432 -3.68 -3.94 11.69
N LEU A 433 -2.41 -3.89 11.32
CA LEU A 433 -1.97 -3.57 9.95
C LEU A 433 -2.51 -4.58 8.94
N PHE A 434 -3.17 -4.10 7.89
CA PHE A 434 -3.66 -4.91 6.78
C PHE A 434 -2.49 -5.70 6.15
N GLU A 435 -2.66 -7.00 5.94
CA GLU A 435 -1.53 -7.88 5.59
C GLU A 435 -0.90 -7.58 4.23
N ASP A 436 -1.67 -6.99 3.32
CA ASP A 436 -1.23 -6.59 1.99
C ASP A 436 -0.94 -5.08 1.83
N SER A 437 -1.27 -4.23 2.82
CA SER A 437 -0.93 -2.80 2.78
C SER A 437 0.57 -2.60 2.59
N ASN A 438 0.95 -1.88 1.53
CA ASN A 438 2.33 -1.45 1.32
C ASN A 438 2.84 -0.71 2.56
N PRO A 439 4.09 -0.96 2.99
CA PRO A 439 4.64 -0.34 4.18
C PRO A 439 5.30 1.00 3.82
N ALA A 440 5.58 1.84 4.82
CA ALA A 440 6.23 3.14 4.64
C ALA A 440 7.65 3.05 4.07
N GLY A 441 8.37 1.97 4.39
CA GLY A 441 9.72 1.69 3.91
C GLY A 441 10.83 2.21 4.83
N GLU A 442 12.05 2.32 4.29
CA GLU A 442 13.22 2.72 5.07
C GLU A 442 13.43 4.24 5.18
N GLN A 443 12.88 4.99 4.22
CA GLN A 443 13.04 6.43 4.12
C GLN A 443 11.89 7.13 4.85
N ARG A 444 12.23 8.09 5.73
CA ARG A 444 11.24 9.00 6.31
C ARG A 444 10.50 9.72 5.20
N SER A 445 9.19 9.80 5.36
CA SER A 445 8.23 10.32 4.40
C SER A 445 6.94 10.67 5.13
N ASN A 446 6.05 11.42 4.48
CA ASN A 446 4.73 11.77 5.02
C ASN A 446 3.80 10.56 4.88
N PHE A 447 4.09 9.48 5.63
CA PHE A 447 3.35 8.23 5.60
C PHE A 447 2.60 7.99 6.92
N PHE A 448 1.33 7.62 6.82
CA PHE A 448 0.47 7.26 7.95
C PHE A 448 -0.33 5.99 7.66
N VAL A 449 -1.07 5.50 8.65
CA VAL A 449 -2.12 4.50 8.43
C VAL A 449 -3.49 4.98 8.90
N ALA A 450 -4.53 4.44 8.28
CA ALA A 450 -5.93 4.68 8.65
C ALA A 450 -6.79 3.43 8.38
N PRO A 451 -8.06 3.37 8.85
CA PRO A 451 -8.92 2.20 8.65
C PRO A 451 -9.15 1.90 7.17
N GLY A 452 -8.78 0.69 6.75
CA GLY A 452 -8.87 0.26 5.35
C GLY A 452 -9.26 -1.21 5.18
N VAL A 453 -9.69 -1.90 6.23
CA VAL A 453 -10.17 -3.30 6.15
C VAL A 453 -11.65 -3.36 6.51
N SER A 454 -12.45 -4.03 5.67
CA SER A 454 -13.91 -4.19 5.82
C SER A 454 -14.66 -2.87 6.08
N VAL A 455 -14.32 -1.83 5.31
CA VAL A 455 -14.92 -0.49 5.44
C VAL A 455 -16.27 -0.46 4.71
N ARG A 456 -17.36 -0.14 5.41
CA ARG A 456 -18.68 0.03 4.80
C ARG A 456 -18.87 1.44 4.24
N SER A 457 -19.04 1.56 2.93
CA SER A 457 -19.33 2.83 2.27
C SER A 457 -20.42 2.68 1.20
N THR A 458 -20.75 3.80 0.57
CA THR A 458 -21.61 3.96 -0.61
C THR A 458 -21.09 3.16 -1.82
N LEU A 459 -21.98 2.80 -2.73
CA LEU A 459 -21.70 2.14 -4.02
C LEU A 459 -22.77 2.57 -5.04
N PRO A 460 -22.48 2.57 -6.36
CA PRO A 460 -23.41 3.06 -7.38
C PRO A 460 -24.78 2.39 -7.34
N SER A 461 -25.81 3.16 -7.70
CA SER A 461 -27.23 2.77 -7.65
C SER A 461 -27.78 2.55 -6.23
N GLU A 462 -27.52 3.49 -5.32
CA GLU A 462 -28.02 3.50 -3.92
C GLU A 462 -27.64 2.23 -3.12
N ARG A 463 -26.46 1.65 -3.40
CA ARG A 463 -25.94 0.44 -2.75
C ARG A 463 -24.98 0.79 -1.62
N TYR A 464 -24.76 -0.14 -0.70
CA TYR A 464 -23.72 -0.05 0.33
C TYR A 464 -22.91 -1.34 0.41
N GLY A 465 -21.59 -1.24 0.48
CA GLY A 465 -20.68 -2.39 0.39
C GLY A 465 -19.46 -2.31 1.31
N LEU A 466 -18.87 -3.47 1.58
CA LEU A 466 -17.63 -3.62 2.35
C LEU A 466 -16.45 -3.80 1.38
N LEU A 467 -15.55 -2.84 1.30
CA LEU A 467 -14.28 -2.97 0.57
C LEU A 467 -13.09 -3.00 1.54
N SER A 468 -11.94 -3.46 1.06
CA SER A 468 -10.68 -3.52 1.82
C SER A 468 -9.51 -3.16 0.92
N GLY A 469 -8.65 -2.25 1.38
CA GLY A 469 -7.47 -1.77 0.68
C GLY A 469 -6.99 -0.44 1.25
N THR A 470 -5.79 -0.05 0.85
CA THR A 470 -5.23 1.29 1.15
C THR A 470 -6.03 2.42 0.50
N SER A 471 -6.73 2.11 -0.59
CA SER A 471 -7.78 2.92 -1.22
C SER A 471 -8.92 3.34 -0.27
N MET A 472 -9.24 2.53 0.74
CA MET A 472 -10.24 2.87 1.76
C MET A 472 -9.62 3.61 2.95
N ALA A 473 -8.30 3.55 3.12
CA ALA A 473 -7.58 4.25 4.19
C ALA A 473 -7.28 5.72 3.81
N ALA A 474 -6.84 5.98 2.58
CA ALA A 474 -6.59 7.34 2.07
C ALA A 474 -7.74 8.34 2.32
N PRO A 475 -9.02 8.04 1.99
CA PRO A 475 -10.12 8.98 2.18
C PRO A 475 -10.45 9.27 3.64
N HIS A 476 -10.09 8.41 4.60
CA HIS A 476 -10.18 8.77 6.02
C HIS A 476 -9.20 9.91 6.34
N VAL A 477 -7.96 9.83 5.87
CA VAL A 477 -6.94 10.87 6.09
C VAL A 477 -7.29 12.16 5.36
N ALA A 478 -7.77 12.07 4.12
CA ALA A 478 -8.28 13.24 3.39
C ALA A 478 -9.43 13.93 4.14
N GLY A 479 -10.33 13.14 4.76
CA GLY A 479 -11.36 13.65 5.65
C GLY A 479 -10.78 14.32 6.91
N VAL A 480 -9.77 13.76 7.57
CA VAL A 480 -9.12 14.40 8.73
C VAL A 480 -8.47 15.74 8.36
N VAL A 481 -7.79 15.81 7.21
CA VAL A 481 -7.24 17.08 6.71
C VAL A 481 -8.35 18.11 6.45
N ALA A 482 -9.50 17.69 5.92
CA ALA A 482 -10.65 18.57 5.75
C ALA A 482 -11.27 19.02 7.09
N LEU A 483 -11.27 18.16 8.13
CA LEU A 483 -11.64 18.58 9.49
C LEU A 483 -10.68 19.65 10.02
N MET A 484 -9.36 19.44 9.91
CA MET A 484 -8.33 20.40 10.32
C MET A 484 -8.49 21.75 9.63
N LEU A 485 -8.68 21.76 8.30
CA LEU A 485 -8.90 22.97 7.52
C LEU A 485 -10.24 23.65 7.84
N SER A 486 -11.29 22.90 8.21
CA SER A 486 -12.55 23.51 8.67
C SER A 486 -12.45 24.15 10.05
N ALA A 487 -11.48 23.74 10.88
CA ALA A 487 -11.18 24.35 12.17
C ALA A 487 -10.18 25.52 12.06
N ASN A 488 -9.19 25.41 11.17
CA ASN A 488 -8.23 26.45 10.88
C ASN A 488 -7.97 26.55 9.36
N PRO A 489 -8.68 27.42 8.63
CA PRO A 489 -8.51 27.61 7.19
C PRO A 489 -7.17 28.24 6.75
N SER A 490 -6.28 28.58 7.71
CA SER A 490 -5.00 29.26 7.45
C SER A 490 -3.76 28.35 7.52
N LEU A 491 -3.95 27.05 7.78
CA LEU A 491 -2.86 26.08 7.80
C LEU A 491 -2.16 25.97 6.44
N THR A 492 -0.82 25.91 6.44
CA THR A 492 -0.07 25.44 5.27
C THR A 492 -0.10 23.92 5.17
N VAL A 493 0.27 23.37 4.01
CA VAL A 493 0.36 21.92 3.82
C VAL A 493 1.44 21.33 4.75
N ASP A 494 2.59 22.01 4.87
CA ASP A 494 3.66 21.65 5.82
C ASP A 494 3.15 21.59 7.27
N GLN A 495 2.33 22.56 7.70
CA GLN A 495 1.75 22.57 9.04
C GLN A 495 0.77 21.41 9.25
N ILE A 496 0.00 21.02 8.22
CA ILE A 496 -0.87 19.84 8.27
C ILE A 496 -0.02 18.56 8.44
N GLU A 497 1.07 18.43 7.70
CA GLU A 497 1.96 17.26 7.72
C GLU A 497 2.76 17.17 9.04
N ASP A 498 3.23 18.29 9.58
CA ASP A 498 3.83 18.40 10.92
C ASP A 498 2.83 18.02 12.03
N ILE A 499 1.61 18.56 11.99
CA ILE A 499 0.57 18.28 12.99
C ILE A 499 0.17 16.80 12.96
N LEU A 500 -0.07 16.23 11.77
CA LEU A 500 -0.37 14.80 11.64
C LEU A 500 0.79 13.95 12.18
N THR A 501 2.04 14.30 11.86
CA THR A 501 3.24 13.59 12.37
C THR A 501 3.36 13.67 13.90
N GLY A 502 3.11 14.84 14.49
CA GLY A 502 3.15 15.04 15.94
C GLY A 502 2.01 14.37 16.73
N THR A 503 0.90 14.01 16.07
CA THR A 503 -0.33 13.52 16.72
C THR A 503 -0.68 12.05 16.41
N ALA A 504 0.06 11.41 15.51
CA ALA A 504 -0.22 10.04 15.08
C ALA A 504 -0.02 8.97 16.18
N GLY A 505 -1.02 8.11 16.33
CA GLY A 505 -1.09 7.03 17.30
C GLY A 505 -0.10 5.89 17.02
N GLN A 506 0.72 5.55 18.01
CA GLN A 506 1.77 4.53 17.92
C GLN A 506 1.29 3.11 18.26
N ASP A 507 -0.01 2.90 18.55
CA ASP A 507 -0.57 1.62 19.00
C ASP A 507 -0.94 0.65 17.87
N VAL A 508 -0.43 0.89 16.66
CA VAL A 508 -0.57 0.03 15.48
C VAL A 508 0.06 -1.35 15.70
N ARG A 509 -0.69 -2.41 15.41
CA ARG A 509 -0.34 -3.80 15.72
C ARG A 509 0.04 -4.55 14.46
N LEU A 510 1.21 -5.19 14.44
CA LEU A 510 1.73 -5.85 13.23
C LEU A 510 1.18 -7.27 12.98
N THR A 511 0.55 -7.91 13.98
CA THR A 511 -0.04 -9.26 13.87
C THR A 511 -1.17 -9.41 14.91
N PRO A 512 -2.30 -10.05 14.56
CA PRO A 512 -3.27 -10.59 15.51
C PRO A 512 -2.65 -11.44 16.63
#